data_AF-A0A1Q7LMP8-F1
#
_entry.id   AF-A0A1Q7LMP8-F1
#
_cell.length_a   1.000
_cell.length_b   1.000
_cell.length_c   1.000
_cell.angle_alpha   90.00
_cell.angle_beta   90.00
_cell.angle_gamma   90.00
#
_symmetry.space_group_name_H-M   'P 1'
#
loop_
_entity.id
_entity.type
_entity.pdbx_description
1 polymer ?
#
loop_
_entity_poly.entity_id
_entity_poly.type
_entity_poly.pdbx_seq_one_letter_code
_entity_poly.pdbx_strand_id
1 'polypeptide(L)'
;MRTVETQEVPGVTIRGFQSGDETVFLKLLKNSFGPLEYAPRLKAEIFGPYFNREGSFIAEKDGSPVGCVQHEQNEVQTMELSKEDADDAAEV
;
A
#
# COMPACT_ATOMS: atom_id res chain seq x y z
N MET A 1 24.58 -3.25 11.27
CA MET A 1 23.13 -3.54 11.40
C MET A 1 22.69 -3.08 12.78
N ARG A 2 21.71 -2.17 12.86
CA ARG A 2 21.06 -1.86 14.16
C ARG A 2 20.01 -2.94 14.40
N THR A 3 20.09 -3.61 15.54
CA THR A 3 19.03 -4.50 16.01
C THR A 3 17.84 -3.60 16.38
N VAL A 4 16.73 -3.73 15.66
CA VAL A 4 15.48 -3.09 16.05
C VAL A 4 14.89 -3.97 17.14
N GLU A 5 14.88 -3.48 18.38
CA GLU A 5 14.12 -4.13 19.45
C GLU A 5 12.63 -3.88 19.19
N THR A 6 11.93 -4.89 18.70
CA THR A 6 10.47 -4.89 18.63
C THR A 6 9.89 -5.15 20.01
N GLN A 7 9.20 -4.15 20.57
CA GLN A 7 8.41 -4.32 21.78
C GLN A 7 7.04 -4.90 21.41
N GLU A 8 6.74 -6.11 21.89
CA GLU A 8 5.39 -6.64 21.79
C GLU A 8 4.45 -5.84 22.68
N VAL A 9 3.31 -5.41 22.13
CA VAL A 9 2.27 -4.69 22.87
C VAL A 9 1.22 -5.71 23.34
N PRO A 10 1.04 -5.92 24.65
CA PRO A 10 0.07 -6.90 25.15
C PRO A 10 -1.35 -6.62 24.65
N GLY A 11 -2.04 -7.68 24.24
CA GLY A 11 -3.43 -7.61 23.75
C GLY A 11 -3.58 -7.06 22.34
N VAL A 12 -2.47 -6.77 21.64
CA VAL A 12 -2.48 -6.39 20.22
C VAL A 12 -2.09 -7.58 19.35
N THR A 13 -2.90 -7.89 18.35
CA THR A 13 -2.62 -8.87 17.31
C THR A 13 -2.48 -8.19 15.96
N ILE A 14 -1.61 -8.71 15.11
CA ILE A 14 -1.48 -8.26 13.73
C ILE A 14 -2.07 -9.34 12.82
N ARG A 15 -2.94 -8.94 11.90
CA ARG A 15 -3.48 -9.83 10.87
C ARG A 15 -3.33 -9.23 9.49
N GLY A 16 -3.24 -10.10 8.48
CA GLY A 16 -3.29 -9.70 7.08
C GLY A 16 -4.63 -9.06 6.73
N PHE A 17 -4.59 -8.17 5.75
CA PHE A 17 -5.78 -7.57 5.16
C PHE A 17 -6.65 -8.63 4.47
N GLN A 18 -7.97 -8.51 4.59
CA GLN A 18 -8.95 -9.41 4.00
C GLN A 18 -9.98 -8.63 3.17
N SER A 19 -10.62 -9.32 2.23
CA SER A 19 -11.74 -8.74 1.47
C SER A 19 -12.87 -8.33 2.42
N GLY A 20 -13.26 -7.06 2.38
CA GLY A 20 -14.23 -6.44 3.30
C GLY A 20 -13.61 -5.44 4.27
N ASP A 21 -12.28 -5.49 4.49
CA ASP A 21 -11.58 -4.58 5.40
C ASP A 21 -11.38 -3.17 4.83
N GLU A 22 -11.72 -2.92 3.56
CA GLU A 22 -11.46 -1.65 2.88
C GLU A 22 -12.05 -0.46 3.66
N THR A 23 -13.24 -0.66 4.25
CA THR A 23 -13.93 0.36 5.05
C THR A 23 -13.27 0.59 6.41
N VAL A 24 -12.72 -0.46 7.02
CA VAL A 24 -11.97 -0.38 8.29
C VAL A 24 -10.68 0.40 8.06
N PHE A 25 -9.95 0.07 7.00
CA PHE A 25 -8.72 0.74 6.61
C PHE A 25 -8.93 2.24 6.39
N LEU A 26 -9.96 2.61 5.62
CA LEU A 26 -10.31 4.02 5.39
C LEU A 26 -10.69 4.76 6.67
N LYS A 27 -11.37 4.09 7.61
CA LYS A 27 -11.74 4.69 8.89
C LYS A 27 -10.51 4.98 9.74
N LEU A 28 -9.55 4.05 9.78
CA LEU A 28 -8.28 4.22 10.50
C LEU A 28 -7.45 5.38 9.93
N LEU A 29 -7.32 5.45 8.60
CA LEU A 29 -6.61 6.54 7.93
C LEU A 29 -7.29 7.89 8.17
N LYS A 30 -8.62 7.95 8.01
CA LYS A 30 -9.40 9.16 8.29
C LYS A 30 -9.17 9.67 9.72
N ASN A 31 -9.12 8.78 10.71
CA ASN A 31 -8.89 9.16 12.10
C ASN A 31 -7.45 9.65 12.36
N SER A 32 -6.49 9.15 11.59
CA SER A 32 -5.07 9.44 11.78
C SER A 32 -4.66 10.78 11.16
N PHE A 33 -5.21 11.09 9.98
CA PHE A 33 -4.76 12.23 9.17
C PHE A 33 -5.83 13.32 9.00
N GLY A 34 -7.02 13.11 9.59
CA GLY A 34 -8.09 14.10 9.61
C GLY A 34 -8.69 14.41 8.22
N PRO A 35 -9.21 15.62 7.99
CA PRO A 35 -9.86 16.01 6.72
C PRO A 35 -8.92 16.03 5.51
N LEU A 36 -7.60 16.06 5.74
CA LEU A 36 -6.57 16.27 4.71
C LEU A 36 -6.38 15.05 3.78
N GLU A 37 -6.80 13.86 4.21
CA GLU A 37 -6.47 12.60 3.50
C GLU A 37 -7.65 11.85 2.89
N TYR A 38 -8.89 12.32 3.06
CA TYR A 38 -10.02 11.70 2.38
C TYR A 38 -10.15 12.19 0.93
N ALA A 39 -9.04 12.14 0.19
CA ALA A 39 -9.01 12.43 -1.22
C ALA A 39 -9.59 11.24 -2.00
N PRO A 40 -10.35 11.47 -3.09
CA PRO A 40 -10.79 10.41 -4.00
C PRO A 40 -9.67 9.47 -4.45
N ARG A 41 -8.42 9.97 -4.51
CA ARG A 41 -7.23 9.18 -4.83
C ARG A 41 -6.95 8.05 -3.84
N LEU A 42 -7.05 8.32 -2.53
CA LEU A 42 -6.75 7.35 -1.49
C LEU A 42 -7.77 6.20 -1.47
N LYS A 43 -9.04 6.53 -1.78
CA LYS A 43 -10.05 5.51 -2.07
C LYS A 43 -9.72 4.72 -3.34
N ALA A 44 -9.39 5.41 -4.43
CA ALA A 44 -9.07 4.76 -5.69
C ALA A 44 -7.86 3.82 -5.56
N GLU A 45 -6.95 4.13 -4.65
CA GLU A 45 -5.81 3.28 -4.30
C GLU A 45 -6.27 2.05 -3.53
N ILE A 46 -6.97 2.21 -2.40
CA ILE A 46 -7.41 1.08 -1.54
C ILE A 46 -8.41 0.15 -2.24
N PHE A 47 -9.34 0.71 -3.00
CA PHE A 47 -10.33 -0.07 -3.77
C PHE A 47 -9.83 -0.45 -5.16
N GLY A 48 -8.64 0.02 -5.55
CA GLY A 48 -8.08 -0.18 -6.87
C GLY A 48 -7.49 -1.58 -7.06
N PRO A 49 -7.24 -1.97 -8.32
CA PRO A 49 -6.61 -3.25 -8.64
C PRO A 49 -5.15 -3.33 -8.17
N TYR A 50 -4.51 -2.18 -7.93
CA TYR A 50 -3.11 -2.08 -7.50
C TYR A 50 -2.95 -2.08 -5.98
N PHE A 51 -4.04 -2.18 -5.21
CA PHE A 51 -3.94 -2.31 -3.76
C PHE A 51 -3.30 -3.65 -3.41
N ASN A 52 -2.09 -3.59 -2.85
CA ASN A 52 -1.38 -4.77 -2.38
C ASN A 52 -2.02 -5.30 -1.09
N ARG A 53 -3.04 -6.14 -1.24
CA ARG A 53 -3.74 -6.80 -0.12
C ARG A 53 -2.79 -7.68 0.69
N GLU A 54 -1.91 -8.42 0.02
CA GLU A 54 -1.02 -9.40 0.66
C GLU A 54 0.05 -8.74 1.54
N GLY A 55 0.53 -7.55 1.17
CA GLY A 55 1.47 -6.76 1.96
C GLY A 55 0.82 -5.79 2.94
N SER A 56 -0.50 -5.78 3.07
CA SER A 56 -1.22 -4.87 3.96
C SER A 56 -1.69 -5.58 5.22
N PHE A 57 -1.62 -4.88 6.36
CA PHE A 57 -1.91 -5.46 7.68
C PHE A 57 -2.75 -4.53 8.54
N ILE A 58 -3.53 -5.14 9.44
CA ILE A 58 -4.34 -4.45 10.44
C ILE A 58 -3.87 -4.90 11.82
N ALA A 59 -3.65 -3.92 12.70
CA ALA A 59 -3.45 -4.14 14.12
C ALA A 59 -4.80 -4.09 14.83
N GLU A 60 -5.09 -5.13 15.61
CA GLU A 60 -6.30 -5.24 16.40
C GLU A 60 -5.96 -5.31 17.88
N LYS A 61 -6.71 -4.59 18.70
CA LYS A 61 -6.66 -4.67 20.15
C LYS A 61 -8.03 -5.07 20.67
N ASP A 62 -8.12 -6.17 21.41
CA ASP A 62 -9.38 -6.69 21.94
C ASP A 62 -10.46 -6.87 20.85
N GLY A 63 -10.04 -7.30 19.64
CA GLY A 63 -10.91 -7.48 18.48
C GLY A 63 -11.33 -6.17 17.77
N SER A 64 -10.84 -5.01 18.21
CA SER A 64 -11.09 -3.73 17.57
C SER A 64 -9.88 -3.27 16.76
N PRO A 65 -10.05 -2.79 15.51
CA PRO A 65 -8.95 -2.27 14.72
C PRO A 65 -8.42 -0.96 15.31
N VAL A 66 -7.11 -0.89 15.55
CA VAL A 66 -6.42 0.27 16.17
C VAL A 66 -5.36 0.89 15.28
N GLY A 67 -4.95 0.21 14.20
CA GLY A 67 -3.96 0.72 13.27
C GLY A 67 -3.87 -0.14 12.01
N CYS A 68 -3.22 0.40 10.98
CA CYS A 68 -3.01 -0.28 9.72
C CYS A 68 -1.71 0.18 9.06
N VAL A 69 -1.12 -0.70 8.26
CA VAL A 69 -0.01 -0.37 7.36
C VAL A 69 -0.31 -0.91 5.98
N GLN A 70 -0.09 -0.06 4.97
CA GLN A 70 -0.16 -0.42 3.57
C GLN A 70 1.27 -0.53 3.04
N HIS A 71 1.57 -1.62 2.34
CA HIS A 71 2.80 -1.75 1.59
C HIS A 71 2.53 -1.48 0.11
N GLU A 72 2.96 -0.33 -0.40
CA GLU A 72 2.92 -0.08 -1.85
C GLU A 72 3.83 -1.07 -2.58
N GLN A 73 3.28 -1.81 -3.55
CA GLN A 73 4.08 -2.49 -4.56
C GLN A 73 4.25 -1.52 -5.72
N ASN A 74 5.42 -0.90 -5.82
CA ASN A 74 5.80 -0.21 -7.04
C ASN A 74 6.15 -1.27 -8.09
N GLU A 75 5.27 -1.52 -9.04
CA GLU A 75 5.65 -2.26 -10.25
C GLU A 75 6.71 -1.42 -10.98
N VAL A 76 7.92 -1.96 -11.12
CA VAL A 76 8.92 -1.36 -12.00
C VAL A 76 8.39 -1.51 -13.41
N GLN A 77 7.87 -0.43 -13.98
CA GLN A 77 7.46 -0.39 -15.37
C GLN A 77 8.73 -0.45 -16.22
N THR A 78 9.16 -1.65 -16.62
CA THR A 78 10.20 -1.80 -17.64
C THR A 78 9.62 -1.30 -18.95
N MET A 79 10.00 -0.07 -19.31
CA MET A 79 9.73 0.53 -20.60
C MET A 79 10.57 -0.22 -21.64
N GLU A 80 9.98 -1.22 -22.30
CA GLU A 80 10.59 -1.91 -23.43
C GLU A 80 10.79 -0.87 -24.55
N LEU A 81 12.02 -0.37 -24.72
CA LEU A 81 12.40 0.44 -25.87
C LEU A 81 12.34 -0.46 -27.11
N SER A 82 11.26 -0.34 -27.89
CA SER A 82 11.14 -0.95 -29.21
C SER A 82 12.34 -0.51 -30.07
N LYS A 83 13.18 -1.47 -30.47
CA LYS A 83 14.30 -1.24 -31.40
C LYS A 83 13.77 -1.11 -32.83
N GLU A 84 13.14 0.01 -33.18
CA GLU A 84 12.72 0.24 -34.58
C GLU A 84 13.01 1.65 -35.13
N ASP A 85 13.81 2.49 -34.46
CA ASP A 85 14.14 3.85 -34.96
C ASP A 85 15.64 4.12 -35.17
N ALA A 86 16.45 3.09 -35.45
CA ALA A 86 17.91 3.26 -35.61
C ALA A 86 18.47 2.72 -36.94
N ASP A 87 17.69 2.75 -38.02
CA ASP A 87 18.19 2.46 -39.36
C ASP A 87 17.51 3.35 -40.40
N ASP A 88 18.03 4.57 -40.60
CA ASP A 88 18.17 5.23 -41.92
C ASP A 88 18.81 6.63 -41.75
N ALA A 89 20.08 6.68 -41.35
CA ALA A 89 20.87 7.91 -41.38
C ALA A 89 22.35 7.61 -41.62
N ALA A 90 22.66 6.82 -42.65
CA ALA A 90 24.02 6.65 -43.13
C ALA A 90 24.08 6.17 -44.59
N GLU A 91 23.62 6.98 -45.54
CA GLU A 91 24.27 7.06 -46.85
C GLU A 91 24.36 8.53 -47.29
N VAL A 92 25.57 9.09 -47.15
CA VAL A 92 26.07 10.23 -47.93
C VAL A 92 27.47 9.88 -48.42
#